data_AF-A0AAD5U846-F1
#
_entry.id   AF-A0AAD5U846-F1
#
_cell.length_a   1.000
_cell.length_b   1.000
_cell.length_c   1.000
_cell.angle_alpha   90.00
_cell.angle_beta   90.00
_cell.angle_gamma   90.00
#
_symmetry.space_group_name_H-M   'P 1'
#
loop_
_entity.id
_entity.type
_entity.pdbx_description
1 polymer ?
#
loop_
_entity_poly.entity_id
_entity_poly.type
_entity_poly.pdbx_seq_one_letter_code
_entity_poly.pdbx_strand_id
1 'polypeptide(L)'
;MHERDELIQDKEKRVYDLKKKNQELEKYKFVLDYNIKYLKQQVEPRENHIAEMTNHIQDINQDLESLNKSKSFSELKIEKLNEKLKKTKQDYTKKHQKVQDLFHYLKGFKTDFQDLMKYIQEPAMLKKATENLNKKYCSEMKGFKNNLLDPDVKKENLRHQELLKSKIQDLSVNSDSILLTFRADDIHTMTTNQSLLNEINELRNINKHKPLYKNKIIKLKNKLSEVESEENQGSNYRPSSSNVGKLPLIRGMSSPLPPVPTFQRSKIQLGAV
;
A
#
# COMPACT_ATOMS: atom_id res chain seq x y z
N MET A 1 -10.03 6.30 -92.97
CA MET A 1 -9.61 7.48 -92.19
C MET A 1 -10.75 8.00 -91.32
N HIS A 2 -11.96 8.23 -91.87
CA HIS A 2 -13.11 8.75 -91.10
C HIS A 2 -13.56 7.94 -89.87
N GLU A 3 -13.63 6.60 -89.92
CA GLU A 3 -14.07 5.80 -88.76
C GLU A 3 -13.11 5.87 -87.56
N ARG A 4 -11.81 6.09 -87.81
CA ARG A 4 -10.83 6.28 -86.73
C ARG A 4 -10.99 7.64 -86.08
N ASP A 5 -11.24 8.68 -86.88
CA ASP A 5 -11.44 10.04 -86.37
C ASP A 5 -12.73 10.15 -85.55
N GLU A 6 -13.80 9.46 -85.98
CA GLU A 6 -15.06 9.38 -85.26
C GLU A 6 -14.90 8.67 -83.90
N LEU A 7 -14.15 7.56 -83.87
CA LEU A 7 -13.87 6.83 -82.63
C LEU A 7 -12.93 7.59 -81.67
N ILE A 8 -12.03 8.42 -82.21
CA ILE A 8 -11.21 9.34 -81.42
C ILE A 8 -12.10 10.43 -80.81
N GLN A 9 -12.99 11.02 -81.59
CA GLN A 9 -13.91 12.06 -81.14
C GLN A 9 -14.85 11.56 -80.02
N ASP A 10 -15.36 10.33 -80.12
CA ASP A 10 -16.18 9.72 -79.07
C ASP A 10 -15.41 9.48 -77.77
N LYS A 11 -14.14 9.03 -77.88
CA LYS A 11 -13.26 8.87 -76.71
C LYS A 11 -12.93 10.22 -76.08
N GLU A 12 -12.67 11.26 -76.87
CA GLU A 12 -12.42 12.61 -76.39
C GLU A 12 -13.64 13.19 -75.68
N LYS A 13 -14.84 13.00 -76.22
CA LYS A 13 -16.10 13.39 -75.58
C LYS A 13 -16.31 12.66 -74.25
N ARG A 14 -16.05 11.35 -74.20
CA ARG A 14 -16.12 10.58 -72.94
C ARG A 14 -15.10 11.08 -71.91
N VAL A 15 -13.89 11.40 -72.33
CA VAL A 15 -12.86 11.98 -71.45
C VAL A 15 -13.31 13.35 -70.93
N TYR A 16 -13.93 14.17 -71.76
CA TYR A 16 -14.47 15.46 -71.36
C TYR A 16 -15.59 15.31 -70.31
N ASP A 17 -16.56 14.42 -70.55
CA ASP A 17 -17.65 14.17 -69.60
C ASP A 17 -17.15 13.61 -68.27
N LEU A 18 -16.15 12.71 -68.31
CA LEU A 18 -15.50 12.19 -67.11
C LEU A 18 -14.74 13.28 -66.36
N LYS A 19 -14.03 14.17 -67.05
CA LYS A 19 -13.35 15.31 -66.42
C LYS A 19 -14.35 16.26 -65.74
N LYS A 20 -15.48 16.55 -66.39
CA LYS A 20 -16.54 17.39 -65.81
C LYS A 20 -17.14 16.74 -64.56
N LYS A 21 -17.48 15.46 -64.62
CA LYS A 21 -17.95 14.70 -63.45
C LYS A 21 -16.92 14.65 -62.33
N ASN A 22 -15.63 14.51 -62.66
CA ASN A 22 -14.57 14.50 -61.67
C ASN A 22 -14.44 15.87 -60.95
N GLN A 23 -14.56 16.97 -61.68
CA GLN A 23 -14.60 18.32 -61.08
C GLN A 23 -15.82 18.52 -60.17
N GLU A 24 -16.98 17.98 -60.55
CA GLU A 24 -18.16 17.99 -59.69
C GLU A 24 -17.95 17.16 -58.43
N LEU A 25 -17.34 15.98 -58.53
CA LEU A 25 -16.98 15.14 -57.37
C LEU A 25 -15.97 15.84 -56.44
N GLU A 26 -14.99 16.55 -56.99
CA GLU A 26 -14.07 17.35 -56.18
C GLU A 26 -14.83 18.43 -55.39
N LYS A 27 -15.78 19.13 -56.01
CA LYS A 27 -16.62 20.11 -55.32
C LYS A 27 -17.45 19.47 -54.21
N TYR A 28 -18.08 18.32 -54.46
CA TYR A 28 -18.82 17.59 -53.43
C TYR A 28 -17.91 17.16 -52.28
N LYS A 29 -16.70 16.69 -52.58
CA LYS A 29 -15.70 16.35 -51.58
C LYS A 29 -15.36 17.55 -50.70
N PHE A 30 -15.12 18.72 -51.28
CA PHE A 30 -14.85 19.95 -50.52
C PHE A 30 -15.99 20.32 -49.56
N VAL A 31 -17.24 20.23 -50.02
CA VAL A 31 -18.42 20.53 -49.19
C VAL A 31 -18.55 19.51 -48.05
N LEU A 32 -18.36 18.22 -48.34
CA LEU A 32 -18.43 17.16 -47.33
C LEU A 32 -17.30 17.28 -46.30
N ASP A 33 -16.07 17.55 -46.73
CA ASP A 33 -14.92 17.75 -45.84
C ASP A 33 -15.14 18.95 -44.91
N TYR A 34 -15.69 20.05 -45.45
CA TYR A 34 -16.09 21.21 -44.64
C TYR A 34 -17.17 20.85 -43.62
N ASN A 35 -18.21 20.12 -44.04
CA ASN A 35 -19.30 19.73 -43.15
C ASN A 35 -18.84 18.76 -42.05
N ILE A 36 -17.97 17.80 -42.38
CA ILE A 36 -17.34 16.91 -41.40
C ILE A 36 -16.53 17.72 -40.37
N LYS A 37 -15.71 18.67 -40.84
CA LYS A 37 -14.90 19.51 -39.95
C LYS A 37 -15.79 20.37 -39.04
N TYR A 38 -16.84 20.96 -39.59
CA TYR A 38 -17.80 21.77 -38.84
C TYR A 38 -18.52 20.94 -37.76
N LEU A 39 -19.02 19.75 -38.12
CA LEU A 39 -19.68 18.85 -37.17
C LEU A 39 -18.72 18.38 -36.08
N LYS A 40 -17.48 18.02 -36.42
CA LYS A 40 -16.45 17.65 -35.43
C LYS A 40 -16.19 18.77 -34.44
N GLN A 41 -16.09 20.01 -34.92
CA GLN A 41 -15.89 21.19 -34.07
C GLN A 41 -17.05 21.43 -33.09
N GLN A 42 -18.26 20.96 -33.41
CA GLN A 42 -19.40 21.01 -32.48
C GLN A 42 -19.46 19.82 -31.52
N VAL A 43 -19.01 18.64 -31.94
CA VAL A 43 -19.05 17.42 -31.14
C VAL A 43 -17.96 17.42 -30.07
N GLU A 44 -16.74 17.82 -30.42
CA GLU A 44 -15.57 17.84 -29.52
C GLU A 44 -15.81 18.60 -28.19
N PRO A 45 -16.35 19.84 -28.15
CA PRO A 45 -16.61 20.52 -26.89
C PRO A 45 -17.70 19.82 -26.06
N ARG A 46 -18.66 19.14 -26.70
CA ARG A 46 -19.70 18.38 -25.99
C ARG A 46 -19.12 17.13 -25.36
N GLU A 47 -18.26 16.41 -26.08
CA GLU A 47 -17.56 15.23 -25.56
C GLU A 47 -16.65 15.60 -24.38
N ASN A 48 -15.90 16.70 -24.50
CA ASN A 48 -15.07 17.21 -23.42
C ASN A 48 -15.91 17.57 -22.18
N HIS A 49 -17.04 18.25 -22.37
CA HIS A 49 -17.92 18.60 -21.26
C HIS A 49 -18.53 17.36 -20.59
N ILE A 50 -18.95 16.36 -21.37
CA ILE A 50 -19.45 15.08 -20.83
C ILE A 50 -18.35 14.37 -20.03
N ALA A 51 -17.10 14.36 -20.53
CA ALA A 51 -15.98 13.76 -19.83
C ALA A 51 -15.69 14.48 -18.50
N GLU A 52 -15.69 15.81 -18.49
CA GLU A 52 -15.54 16.62 -17.28
C GLU A 52 -16.65 16.33 -16.26
N MET A 53 -17.91 16.32 -16.69
CA MET A 53 -19.05 16.00 -15.83
C MET A 53 -18.95 14.57 -15.28
N THR A 54 -18.52 13.62 -16.10
CA THR A 54 -18.37 12.21 -15.70
C THR A 54 -17.28 12.08 -14.63
N ASN A 55 -16.13 12.75 -14.81
CA ASN A 55 -15.07 12.78 -13.82
C ASN A 55 -15.55 13.44 -12.51
N HIS A 56 -16.28 14.55 -12.59
CA HIS A 56 -16.83 15.22 -11.42
C HIS A 56 -17.83 14.32 -10.65
N ILE A 57 -18.69 13.59 -11.37
CA ILE A 57 -19.60 12.62 -10.77
C ILE A 57 -18.81 11.49 -10.09
N GLN A 58 -17.73 11.03 -10.70
CA GLN A 58 -16.86 10.01 -10.12
C GLN A 58 -16.20 10.50 -8.82
N ASP A 59 -15.69 11.73 -8.79
CA ASP A 59 -15.08 12.33 -7.60
C ASP A 59 -16.12 12.45 -6.47
N ILE A 60 -17.33 12.95 -6.78
CA ILE A 60 -18.42 13.02 -5.80
C ILE A 60 -18.78 11.62 -5.27
N ASN A 61 -18.82 10.61 -6.14
CA ASN A 61 -19.12 9.24 -5.71
C ASN A 61 -18.05 8.69 -4.75
N GLN A 62 -16.77 8.99 -5.01
CA GLN A 62 -15.68 8.61 -4.10
C GLN A 62 -15.81 9.33 -2.75
N ASP A 63 -16.13 10.62 -2.77
CA ASP A 63 -16.36 11.40 -1.55
C ASP A 63 -17.55 10.84 -0.76
N LEU A 64 -18.66 10.52 -1.43
CA LEU A 64 -19.83 9.90 -0.82
C LEU A 64 -19.50 8.53 -0.20
N GLU A 65 -18.70 7.71 -0.88
CA GLU A 65 -18.27 6.41 -0.35
C GLU A 65 -17.42 6.59 0.91
N SER A 66 -16.50 7.55 0.91
CA SER A 66 -15.66 7.87 2.07
C SER A 66 -16.49 8.37 3.26
N LEU A 67 -17.47 9.22 3.02
CA LEU A 67 -18.41 9.72 4.03
C LEU A 67 -19.28 8.59 4.57
N ASN A 68 -19.76 7.69 3.72
CA ASN A 68 -20.56 6.55 4.16
C ASN A 68 -19.74 5.58 5.03
N LYS A 69 -18.47 5.35 4.70
CA LYS A 69 -17.54 4.58 5.56
C LYS A 69 -17.35 5.26 6.92
N SER A 70 -17.11 6.58 6.93
CA SER A 70 -16.97 7.37 8.17
C SER A 70 -18.25 7.36 9.03
N LYS A 71 -19.40 7.46 8.38
CA LYS A 71 -20.72 7.36 9.02
C LYS A 71 -20.92 5.99 9.67
N SER A 72 -20.71 4.92 8.93
CA SER A 72 -20.82 3.54 9.45
C SER A 72 -19.86 3.30 10.62
N PHE A 73 -18.63 3.79 10.53
CA PHE A 73 -17.68 3.73 11.64
C PHE A 73 -18.18 4.47 12.90
N SER A 74 -18.74 5.66 12.72
CA SER A 74 -19.29 6.46 13.82
C SER A 74 -20.52 5.80 14.44
N GLU A 75 -21.39 5.18 13.64
CA GLU A 75 -22.54 4.40 14.10
C GLU A 75 -22.10 3.20 14.97
N LEU A 76 -21.11 2.43 14.51
CA LEU A 76 -20.53 1.33 15.29
C LEU A 76 -19.90 1.83 16.61
N LYS A 77 -19.30 3.02 16.60
CA LYS A 77 -18.74 3.63 17.82
C LYS A 77 -19.85 4.04 18.79
N ILE A 78 -20.93 4.64 18.29
CA ILE A 78 -22.11 5.01 19.08
C ILE A 78 -22.73 3.76 19.71
N GLU A 79 -22.88 2.68 18.94
CA GLU A 79 -23.43 1.41 19.43
C GLU A 79 -22.59 0.83 20.58
N LYS A 80 -21.26 0.74 20.39
CA LYS A 80 -20.33 0.27 21.45
C LYS A 80 -20.41 1.12 22.72
N LEU A 81 -20.51 2.44 22.57
CA LEU A 81 -20.64 3.35 23.72
C LEU A 81 -21.99 3.16 24.43
N ASN A 82 -23.07 2.98 23.69
CA ASN A 82 -24.39 2.70 24.24
C ASN A 82 -24.44 1.37 24.99
N GLU A 83 -23.82 0.32 24.46
CA GLU A 83 -23.68 -0.95 25.18
C GLU A 83 -22.89 -0.81 26.48
N LYS A 84 -21.78 -0.06 26.44
CA LYS A 84 -20.97 0.20 27.64
C LYS A 84 -21.78 0.97 28.67
N LEU A 85 -22.50 2.02 28.25
CA LEU A 85 -23.39 2.79 29.12
C LEU A 85 -24.46 1.89 29.74
N LYS A 86 -25.10 1.02 28.95
CA LYS A 86 -26.11 0.07 29.43
C LYS A 86 -25.54 -0.87 30.49
N LYS A 87 -24.36 -1.45 30.26
CA LYS A 87 -23.66 -2.32 31.23
C LYS A 87 -23.33 -1.57 32.52
N THR A 88 -22.69 -0.40 32.41
CA THR A 88 -22.35 0.42 33.58
C THR A 88 -23.57 0.85 34.38
N LYS A 89 -24.67 1.20 33.71
CA LYS A 89 -25.94 1.54 34.37
C LYS A 89 -26.53 0.34 35.12
N GLN A 90 -26.51 -0.86 34.51
CA GLN A 90 -26.96 -2.07 35.17
C GLN A 90 -26.12 -2.41 36.41
N ASP A 91 -24.80 -2.28 36.31
CA ASP A 91 -23.89 -2.53 37.44
C ASP A 91 -24.06 -1.50 38.55
N TYR A 92 -24.27 -0.23 38.18
CA TYR A 92 -24.62 0.83 39.14
C TYR A 92 -25.90 0.49 39.88
N THR A 93 -26.97 0.13 39.18
CA THR A 93 -28.25 -0.24 39.82
C THR A 93 -28.09 -1.43 40.77
N LYS A 94 -27.35 -2.47 40.37
CA LYS A 94 -27.07 -3.63 41.23
C LYS A 94 -26.28 -3.24 42.50
N LYS A 95 -25.23 -2.44 42.36
CA LYS A 95 -24.44 -1.96 43.51
C LYS A 95 -25.27 -1.06 44.41
N HIS A 96 -26.09 -0.19 43.82
CA HIS A 96 -26.98 0.69 44.55
C HIS A 96 -28.03 -0.09 45.35
N GLN A 97 -28.65 -1.11 44.75
CA GLN A 97 -29.57 -2.02 45.44
C GLN A 97 -28.88 -2.71 46.62
N LYS A 98 -27.68 -3.28 46.43
CA LYS A 98 -26.90 -3.88 47.53
C LYS A 98 -26.65 -2.90 48.68
N VAL A 99 -26.32 -1.65 48.36
CA VAL A 99 -26.12 -0.61 49.39
C VAL A 99 -27.43 -0.29 50.11
N GLN A 100 -28.55 -0.21 49.39
CA GLN A 100 -29.86 -0.01 50.01
C GLN A 100 -30.26 -1.19 50.91
N ASP A 101 -30.06 -2.42 50.46
CA ASP A 101 -30.33 -3.64 51.22
C ASP A 101 -29.50 -3.67 52.51
N LEU A 102 -28.20 -3.39 52.41
CA LEU A 102 -27.31 -3.29 53.58
C LEU A 102 -27.71 -2.15 54.51
N PHE A 103 -28.13 -1.01 53.97
CA PHE A 103 -28.61 0.11 54.78
C PHE A 103 -29.90 -0.27 55.52
N HIS A 104 -30.84 -0.96 54.86
CA HIS A 104 -32.06 -1.45 55.49
C HIS A 104 -31.76 -2.52 56.55
N TYR A 105 -30.80 -3.41 56.27
CA TYR A 105 -30.31 -4.38 57.23
C TYR A 105 -29.71 -3.72 58.49
N LEU A 106 -28.82 -2.73 58.31
CA LEU A 106 -28.20 -1.98 59.39
C LEU A 106 -29.24 -1.16 60.17
N LYS A 107 -30.18 -0.52 59.47
CA LYS A 107 -31.28 0.20 60.10
C LYS A 107 -32.17 -0.72 60.92
N GLY A 108 -32.49 -1.91 60.40
CA GLY A 108 -33.23 -2.95 61.13
C GLY A 108 -32.49 -3.40 62.38
N PHE A 109 -31.19 -3.70 62.26
CA PHE A 109 -30.33 -4.03 63.40
C PHE A 109 -30.33 -2.92 64.47
N LYS A 110 -30.21 -1.66 64.04
CA LYS A 110 -30.24 -0.50 64.95
C LYS A 110 -31.57 -0.42 65.70
N THR A 111 -32.70 -0.61 65.03
CA THR A 111 -34.02 -0.60 65.66
C THR A 111 -34.16 -1.75 66.66
N ASP A 112 -33.80 -2.97 66.25
CA ASP A 112 -33.85 -4.16 67.13
C ASP A 112 -32.93 -4.00 68.35
N PHE A 113 -31.77 -3.35 68.19
CA PHE A 113 -30.88 -2.99 69.29
C PHE A 113 -31.48 -1.92 70.21
N GLN A 114 -32.14 -0.91 69.66
CA GLN A 114 -32.85 0.10 70.46
C GLN A 114 -34.01 -0.52 71.25
N ASP A 115 -34.71 -1.50 70.69
CA ASP A 115 -35.74 -2.27 71.38
C ASP A 115 -35.14 -3.11 72.50
N LEU A 116 -33.94 -3.65 72.32
CA LEU A 116 -33.21 -4.38 73.36
C LEU A 116 -32.83 -3.48 74.55
N MET A 117 -32.46 -2.23 74.30
CA MET A 117 -32.13 -1.28 75.37
C MET A 117 -33.30 -1.00 76.31
N LYS A 118 -34.55 -1.23 75.89
CA LYS A 118 -35.74 -1.07 76.75
C LYS A 118 -35.76 -2.09 77.90
N TYR A 119 -35.14 -3.25 77.73
CA TYR A 119 -35.10 -4.34 78.72
C TYR A 119 -33.89 -4.26 79.67
N ILE A 120 -33.17 -3.13 79.72
CA ILE A 120 -31.92 -3.02 80.49
C ILE A 120 -32.10 -3.21 82.01
N GLN A 121 -33.30 -2.94 82.53
CA GLN A 121 -33.64 -3.12 83.94
C GLN A 121 -34.13 -4.54 84.27
N GLU A 122 -34.42 -5.38 83.26
CA GLU A 122 -34.95 -6.74 83.43
C GLU A 122 -33.95 -7.80 82.90
N PRO A 123 -33.08 -8.35 83.76
CA PRO A 123 -31.95 -9.19 83.31
C PRO A 123 -32.38 -10.50 82.63
N ALA A 124 -33.53 -11.07 83.01
CA ALA A 124 -34.04 -12.31 82.41
C ALA A 124 -34.59 -12.10 80.99
N MET A 125 -35.27 -10.98 80.75
CA MET A 125 -35.81 -10.62 79.43
C MET A 125 -34.71 -10.14 78.49
N LEU A 126 -33.73 -9.39 79.01
CA LEU A 126 -32.55 -8.94 78.26
C LEU A 126 -31.73 -10.12 77.73
N LYS A 127 -31.52 -11.17 78.53
CA LYS A 127 -30.79 -12.37 78.10
C LYS A 127 -31.48 -13.09 76.94
N LYS A 128 -32.81 -13.25 77.01
CA LYS A 128 -33.59 -13.87 75.91
C LYS A 128 -33.58 -12.99 74.64
N ALA A 129 -33.71 -11.67 74.80
CA ALA A 129 -33.67 -10.73 73.68
C ALA A 129 -32.30 -10.70 72.99
N THR A 130 -31.21 -10.73 73.76
CA THR A 130 -29.84 -10.75 73.21
C THR A 130 -29.53 -12.07 72.49
N GLU A 131 -29.97 -13.21 73.02
CA GLU A 131 -29.86 -14.51 72.34
C GLU A 131 -30.62 -14.53 71.00
N ASN A 132 -31.81 -13.93 70.94
CA ASN A 132 -32.60 -13.84 69.70
C ASN A 132 -31.95 -12.91 68.67
N LEU A 133 -31.41 -11.77 69.09
CA LEU A 133 -30.71 -10.82 68.23
C LEU A 133 -29.41 -11.44 67.66
N ASN A 134 -28.64 -12.14 68.51
CA ASN A 134 -27.44 -12.87 68.10
C ASN A 134 -27.77 -13.97 67.07
N LYS A 135 -28.86 -14.72 67.26
CA LYS A 135 -29.32 -15.71 66.28
C LYS A 135 -29.71 -15.08 64.94
N LYS A 136 -30.38 -13.92 64.96
CA LYS A 136 -30.88 -13.24 63.75
C LYS A 136 -29.79 -12.59 62.91
N TYR A 137 -28.76 -12.00 63.54
CA TYR A 137 -27.73 -11.21 62.84
C TYR A 137 -26.36 -11.89 62.77
N CYS A 138 -25.97 -12.74 63.73
CA CYS A 138 -24.63 -13.32 63.77
C CYS A 138 -24.54 -14.76 63.22
N SER A 139 -25.66 -15.46 63.03
CA SER A 139 -25.64 -16.83 62.50
C SER A 139 -25.07 -16.91 61.07
N GLU A 140 -25.19 -15.84 60.28
CA GLU A 140 -24.64 -15.74 58.92
C GLU A 140 -23.12 -15.43 58.90
N MET A 141 -22.55 -14.94 60.01
CA MET A 141 -21.16 -14.46 60.06
C MET A 141 -20.11 -15.59 60.09
N LYS A 142 -20.53 -16.86 60.26
CA LYS A 142 -19.63 -18.03 60.22
C LYS A 142 -18.94 -18.23 58.86
N GLY A 143 -19.38 -17.53 57.82
CA GLY A 143 -18.81 -17.55 56.47
C GLY A 143 -17.73 -16.50 56.19
N PHE A 144 -17.37 -15.62 57.14
CA PHE A 144 -16.35 -14.58 56.96
C PHE A 144 -14.91 -15.15 57.02
N LYS A 145 -14.63 -16.23 56.28
CA LYS A 145 -13.25 -16.57 55.92
C LYS A 145 -12.82 -15.54 54.87
N ASN A 146 -12.06 -14.54 55.31
CA ASN A 146 -11.20 -13.67 54.52
C ASN A 146 -11.53 -13.62 53.02
N ASN A 147 -12.33 -12.65 52.59
CA ASN A 147 -12.44 -12.19 51.21
C ASN A 147 -11.06 -11.64 50.75
N LEU A 148 -10.04 -12.49 50.68
CA LEU A 148 -8.67 -12.07 50.40
C LEU A 148 -8.47 -11.70 48.93
N LEU A 149 -9.37 -12.05 48.01
CA LEU A 149 -9.43 -11.43 46.68
C LEU A 149 -10.82 -11.70 46.11
N ASP A 150 -11.50 -10.64 45.68
CA ASP A 150 -12.73 -10.71 44.90
C ASP A 150 -12.56 -11.74 43.75
N PRO A 151 -13.45 -12.73 43.59
CA PRO A 151 -13.39 -13.70 42.49
C PRO A 151 -13.31 -13.05 41.10
N ASP A 152 -13.80 -11.82 40.93
CA ASP A 152 -13.65 -11.07 39.68
C ASP A 152 -12.21 -10.57 39.48
N VAL A 153 -11.50 -10.17 40.54
CA VAL A 153 -10.08 -9.80 40.48
C VAL A 153 -9.20 -11.00 40.13
N LYS A 154 -9.54 -12.20 40.62
CA LYS A 154 -8.83 -13.43 40.23
C LYS A 154 -9.04 -13.76 38.75
N LYS A 155 -10.27 -13.62 38.23
CA LYS A 155 -10.58 -13.85 36.82
C LYS A 155 -9.90 -12.83 35.91
N GLU A 156 -9.84 -11.57 36.31
CA GLU A 156 -9.17 -10.51 35.54
C GLU A 156 -7.66 -10.75 35.47
N ASN A 157 -7.04 -11.15 36.58
CA ASN A 157 -5.62 -11.54 36.59
C ASN A 157 -5.32 -12.74 35.68
N LEU A 158 -6.21 -13.75 35.64
CA LEU A 158 -6.06 -14.88 34.71
C LEU A 158 -6.13 -14.43 33.25
N ARG A 159 -7.07 -13.54 32.91
CA ARG A 159 -7.15 -12.95 31.56
C ARG A 159 -5.91 -12.16 31.20
N HIS A 160 -5.37 -11.36 32.12
CA HIS A 160 -4.13 -10.63 31.90
C HIS A 160 -2.95 -11.58 31.66
N GLN A 161 -2.86 -12.68 32.41
CA GLN A 161 -1.83 -13.71 32.19
C GLN A 161 -1.98 -14.39 30.82
N GLU A 162 -3.19 -14.74 30.39
CA GLU A 162 -3.43 -15.33 29.07
C GLU A 162 -3.05 -14.38 27.93
N LEU A 163 -3.45 -13.11 28.01
CA LEU A 163 -3.12 -12.11 27.00
C LEU A 163 -1.61 -11.86 26.90
N LEU A 164 -0.93 -11.82 28.05
CA LEU A 164 0.52 -11.67 28.09
C LEU A 164 1.21 -12.89 27.45
N LYS A 165 0.75 -14.10 27.75
CA LYS A 165 1.26 -15.34 27.13
C LYS A 165 1.07 -15.34 25.61
N SER A 166 -0.13 -14.98 25.14
CA SER A 166 -0.42 -14.87 23.70
C SER A 166 0.53 -13.87 23.04
N LYS A 167 0.75 -12.70 23.66
CA LYS A 167 1.62 -11.67 23.09
C LYS A 167 3.09 -12.09 23.06
N ILE A 168 3.56 -12.80 24.07
CA ILE A 168 4.91 -13.39 24.07
C ILE A 168 5.04 -14.42 22.94
N GLN A 169 4.01 -15.26 22.74
CA GLN A 169 4.00 -16.23 21.64
C GLN A 169 4.04 -15.54 20.27
N ASP A 170 3.22 -14.52 20.05
CA ASP A 170 3.22 -13.76 18.80
C ASP A 170 4.57 -13.09 18.53
N LEU A 171 5.20 -12.52 19.56
CA LEU A 171 6.53 -11.94 19.45
C LEU A 171 7.59 -13.00 19.13
N SER A 172 7.50 -14.20 19.71
CA SER A 172 8.39 -15.32 19.38
C SER A 172 8.25 -15.72 17.92
N VAL A 173 7.01 -15.91 17.44
CA VAL A 173 6.73 -16.30 16.05
C VAL A 173 7.20 -15.21 15.07
N ASN A 174 6.97 -13.94 15.39
CA ASN A 174 7.45 -12.83 14.58
C ASN A 174 8.99 -12.75 14.55
N SER A 175 9.66 -13.03 15.67
CA SER A 175 11.12 -13.07 15.70
C SER A 175 11.66 -14.20 14.82
N ASP A 176 11.05 -15.39 14.88
CA ASP A 176 11.45 -16.54 14.08
C ASP A 176 11.22 -16.29 12.58
N SER A 177 10.11 -15.65 12.20
CA SER A 177 9.82 -15.31 10.81
C SER A 177 10.78 -14.24 10.25
N ILE A 178 11.13 -13.23 11.05
CA ILE A 178 12.16 -12.24 10.70
C ILE A 178 13.51 -12.91 10.50
N LEU A 179 13.87 -13.89 11.34
CA LEU A 179 15.14 -14.60 11.21
C LEU A 179 15.18 -15.49 9.96
N LEU A 180 14.05 -16.13 9.60
CA LEU A 180 13.94 -16.92 8.37
C LEU A 180 14.03 -16.06 7.11
N THR A 181 13.36 -14.90 7.08
CA THR A 181 13.44 -13.95 5.95
C THR A 181 14.85 -13.40 5.80
N PHE A 182 15.50 -13.00 6.90
CA PHE A 182 16.89 -12.56 6.88
C PHE A 182 17.84 -13.63 6.31
N ARG A 183 17.68 -14.90 6.72
CA ARG A 183 18.46 -16.02 6.16
C ARG A 183 18.21 -16.22 4.66
N ALA A 184 16.97 -16.08 4.21
CA ALA A 184 16.63 -16.19 2.80
C ALA A 184 17.28 -15.06 1.98
N ASP A 185 17.25 -13.83 2.50
CA ASP A 185 17.87 -12.65 1.89
C ASP A 185 19.40 -12.76 1.85
N ASP A 186 20.02 -13.29 2.91
CA ASP A 186 21.47 -13.57 2.93
C ASP A 186 21.86 -14.57 1.84
N ILE A 187 21.10 -15.67 1.70
CA ILE A 187 21.34 -16.67 0.64
C ILE A 187 21.14 -16.04 -0.75
N HIS A 188 20.08 -15.24 -0.93
CA HIS A 188 19.84 -14.53 -2.19
C HIS A 188 20.97 -13.56 -2.53
N THR A 189 21.45 -12.80 -1.55
CA THR A 189 22.59 -11.88 -1.70
C THR A 189 23.87 -12.65 -2.04
N MET A 190 24.12 -13.80 -1.41
CA MET A 190 25.29 -14.63 -1.73
C MET A 190 25.23 -15.23 -3.13
N THR A 191 24.07 -15.72 -3.56
CA THR A 191 23.89 -16.28 -4.91
C THR A 191 24.02 -15.23 -6.01
N THR A 192 23.44 -14.04 -5.81
CA THR A 192 23.61 -12.90 -6.74
C THR A 192 25.07 -12.44 -6.80
N ASN A 193 25.74 -12.31 -5.65
CA ASN A 193 27.17 -12.00 -5.60
C ASN A 193 28.02 -13.06 -6.30
N GLN A 194 27.70 -14.34 -6.16
CA GLN A 194 28.39 -15.42 -6.86
C GLN A 194 28.18 -15.34 -8.37
N SER A 195 26.97 -15.04 -8.85
CA SER A 195 26.69 -14.83 -10.27
C SER A 195 27.45 -13.62 -10.83
N LEU A 196 27.46 -12.51 -10.09
CA LEU A 196 28.20 -11.31 -10.49
C LEU A 196 29.71 -11.57 -10.54
N LEU A 197 30.26 -12.35 -9.58
CA LEU A 197 31.66 -12.77 -9.62
C LEU A 197 31.96 -13.63 -10.85
N ASN A 198 31.05 -14.53 -11.23
CA ASN A 198 31.19 -15.34 -12.43
C ASN A 198 31.18 -14.45 -13.69
N GLU A 199 30.23 -13.52 -13.80
CA GLU A 199 30.17 -12.56 -14.91
C GLU A 199 31.43 -11.69 -14.99
N ILE A 200 31.91 -11.16 -13.85
CA ILE A 200 33.17 -10.41 -13.80
C ILE A 200 34.34 -11.27 -14.29
N ASN A 201 34.38 -12.54 -13.92
CA ASN A 201 35.43 -13.46 -14.37
C ASN A 201 35.32 -13.77 -15.86
N GLU A 202 34.13 -13.94 -16.40
CA GLU A 202 33.89 -14.08 -17.84
C GLU A 202 34.35 -12.84 -18.62
N LEU A 203 33.95 -11.64 -18.17
CA LEU A 203 34.36 -10.37 -18.76
C LEU A 203 35.88 -10.16 -18.68
N ARG A 204 36.52 -10.56 -17.59
CA ARG A 204 37.98 -10.58 -17.45
C ARG A 204 38.63 -11.54 -18.46
N ASN A 205 38.05 -12.73 -18.66
CA ASN A 205 38.57 -13.71 -19.61
C ASN A 205 38.45 -13.21 -21.07
N ILE A 206 37.29 -12.65 -21.44
CA ILE A 206 37.07 -12.03 -22.75
C ILE A 206 38.09 -10.89 -22.97
N ASN A 207 38.28 -10.02 -21.99
CA ASN A 207 39.26 -8.94 -22.08
C ASN A 207 40.71 -9.46 -22.15
N LYS A 208 41.05 -10.57 -21.50
CA LYS A 208 42.35 -11.23 -21.61
C LYS A 208 42.62 -11.77 -23.03
N HIS A 209 41.61 -12.28 -23.72
CA HIS A 209 41.74 -12.77 -25.09
C HIS A 209 41.58 -11.70 -26.16
N LYS A 210 41.02 -10.53 -25.83
CA LYS A 210 40.88 -9.35 -26.70
C LYS A 210 42.16 -8.94 -27.47
N PRO A 211 43.38 -8.89 -26.88
CA PRO A 211 44.60 -8.60 -27.64
C PRO A 211 44.96 -9.69 -28.65
N LEU A 212 44.64 -10.97 -28.38
CA LEU A 212 44.87 -12.07 -29.33
C LEU A 212 43.98 -11.93 -30.55
N TYR A 213 42.70 -11.61 -30.35
CA TYR A 213 41.77 -11.34 -31.44
C TYR A 213 42.17 -10.09 -32.24
N LYS A 214 42.57 -9.00 -31.55
CA LYS A 214 43.10 -7.80 -32.23
C LYS A 214 44.34 -8.12 -33.07
N ASN A 215 45.30 -8.88 -32.54
CA ASN A 215 46.50 -9.27 -33.27
C ASN A 215 46.20 -10.19 -34.47
N LYS A 216 45.22 -11.10 -34.34
CA LYS A 216 44.78 -11.96 -35.45
C LYS A 216 44.10 -11.14 -36.56
N ILE A 217 43.30 -10.13 -36.20
CA ILE A 217 42.68 -9.19 -37.13
C ILE A 217 43.75 -8.34 -37.84
N ILE A 218 44.77 -7.84 -37.12
CA ILE A 218 45.88 -7.10 -37.72
C ILE A 218 46.65 -7.98 -38.73
N LYS A 219 46.94 -9.24 -38.38
CA LYS A 219 47.59 -10.18 -39.29
C LYS A 219 46.76 -10.48 -40.54
N LEU A 220 45.43 -10.59 -40.40
CA LEU A 220 44.53 -10.79 -41.54
C LEU A 220 44.44 -9.54 -42.42
N LYS A 221 44.40 -8.34 -41.83
CA LYS A 221 44.45 -7.07 -42.57
C LYS A 221 45.74 -6.92 -43.37
N ASN A 222 46.88 -7.26 -42.78
CA ASN A 222 48.17 -7.17 -43.47
C ASN A 222 48.27 -8.14 -44.66
N LYS A 223 47.73 -9.36 -44.52
CA LYS A 223 47.62 -10.31 -45.64
C LYS A 223 46.68 -9.83 -46.74
N LEU A 224 45.58 -9.16 -46.37
CA LEU A 224 44.65 -8.60 -47.34
C LEU A 224 45.29 -7.44 -48.13
N SER A 225 46.08 -6.59 -47.48
CA SER A 225 46.84 -5.54 -48.15
C SER A 225 47.96 -6.07 -49.06
N GLU A 226 48.57 -7.22 -48.72
CA GLU A 226 49.56 -7.89 -49.59
C GLU A 226 48.90 -8.42 -50.88
N VAL A 227 47.69 -8.98 -50.80
CA VAL A 227 46.92 -9.44 -51.96
C VAL A 227 46.46 -8.27 -52.85
N GLU A 228 46.02 -7.16 -52.26
CA GLU A 228 45.64 -5.93 -53.00
C GLU A 228 46.83 -5.26 -53.71
N SER A 229 48.07 -5.49 -53.24
CA SER A 229 49.28 -4.99 -53.89
C SER A 229 49.82 -5.88 -55.03
N GLU A 230 49.40 -7.14 -55.13
CA GLU A 230 49.77 -8.06 -56.23
C GLU A 230 48.82 -7.98 -57.44
N GLU A 231 47.56 -7.54 -57.24
CA GLU A 231 46.58 -7.36 -58.34
C GLU A 231 46.71 -6.03 -59.11
N ASN A 232 47.60 -5.11 -58.68
CA ASN A 232 47.66 -3.75 -59.23
C ASN A 232 49.03 -3.34 -59.81
N GLN A 233 49.69 -4.25 -60.53
CA GLN A 233 50.75 -3.93 -61.51
C GLN A 233 50.29 -4.25 -62.95
N GLY A 234 49.40 -3.40 -63.46
CA GLY A 234 49.00 -3.36 -64.86
C GLY A 234 48.32 -2.03 -65.21
N SER A 235 49.11 -1.08 -65.74
CA SER A 235 48.71 0.17 -66.42
C SER A 235 48.38 1.44 -65.59
N ASN A 236 49.43 2.24 -65.38
CA ASN A 236 49.61 3.68 -65.68
C ASN A 236 48.46 4.75 -65.63
N TYR A 237 48.78 5.85 -64.90
CA TYR A 237 48.39 7.29 -64.99
C TYR A 237 47.18 7.90 -64.22
N ARG A 238 47.54 8.68 -63.16
CA ARG A 238 47.10 10.04 -62.64
C ARG A 238 45.60 10.32 -62.30
N PRO A 239 45.22 11.36 -61.48
CA PRO A 239 45.99 12.39 -60.75
C PRO A 239 45.54 12.79 -59.30
N SER A 240 46.42 13.56 -58.65
CA SER A 240 46.27 14.74 -57.75
C SER A 240 45.06 15.01 -56.81
N SER A 241 45.43 15.23 -55.53
CA SER A 241 45.05 16.30 -54.58
C SER A 241 43.59 16.51 -54.12
N SER A 242 43.35 16.53 -52.79
CA SER A 242 43.17 17.77 -52.02
C SER A 242 42.79 17.53 -50.54
N ASN A 243 43.60 18.14 -49.66
CA ASN A 243 43.32 18.83 -48.39
C ASN A 243 41.94 18.73 -47.68
N VAL A 244 41.99 18.55 -46.34
CA VAL A 244 41.54 19.45 -45.24
C VAL A 244 40.94 18.65 -44.07
N GLY A 245 41.39 18.94 -42.84
CA GLY A 245 40.54 18.75 -41.64
C GLY A 245 41.30 18.35 -40.38
N LYS A 246 41.48 19.30 -39.47
CA LYS A 246 42.18 19.16 -38.17
C LYS A 246 41.16 19.29 -37.02
N LEU A 247 41.50 18.72 -35.85
CA LEU A 247 41.03 18.96 -34.45
C LEU A 247 40.01 17.95 -33.84
N PRO A 248 39.93 17.79 -32.49
CA PRO A 248 40.96 17.91 -31.43
C PRO A 248 40.93 16.79 -30.34
N LEU A 249 41.91 16.85 -29.42
CA LEU A 249 41.99 16.09 -28.16
C LEU A 249 40.91 16.52 -27.14
N ILE A 250 40.40 15.56 -26.36
CA ILE A 250 39.66 15.83 -25.11
C ILE A 250 40.36 15.17 -23.91
N ARG A 251 40.55 16.01 -22.90
CA ARG A 251 41.20 15.84 -21.59
C ARG A 251 40.21 15.20 -20.59
N GLY A 252 40.74 14.53 -19.58
CA GLY A 252 39.98 13.67 -18.67
C GLY A 252 38.94 14.34 -17.77
N MET A 253 38.08 13.50 -17.20
CA MET A 253 37.28 13.76 -16.01
C MET A 253 37.22 12.44 -15.20
N SER A 254 37.95 12.41 -14.09
CA SER A 254 37.65 11.55 -12.95
C SER A 254 36.39 12.09 -12.26
N SER A 255 35.42 11.23 -11.94
CA SER A 255 34.36 11.54 -10.99
C SER A 255 34.14 10.34 -10.05
N PRO A 256 33.91 10.57 -8.74
CA PRO A 256 33.93 9.53 -7.71
C PRO A 256 32.58 8.84 -7.54
N LEU A 257 32.61 7.61 -7.00
CA LEU A 257 31.43 6.85 -6.60
C LEU A 257 30.57 7.60 -5.56
N PRO A 258 29.22 7.51 -5.60
CA PRO A 258 28.36 7.99 -4.53
C PRO A 258 28.38 7.02 -3.32
N PRO A 259 28.14 7.53 -2.09
CA PRO A 259 28.21 6.72 -0.88
C PRO A 259 26.94 5.89 -0.67
N VAL A 260 27.15 4.72 -0.04
CA VAL A 260 26.12 3.78 0.40
C VAL A 260 25.27 4.40 1.53
N PRO A 261 23.94 4.24 1.55
CA PRO A 261 23.13 4.71 2.67
C PRO A 261 23.34 3.81 3.89
N THR A 262 23.94 4.36 4.94
CA THR A 262 23.93 3.81 6.29
C THR A 262 22.55 3.99 6.93
N PHE A 263 21.82 2.90 7.16
CA PHE A 263 20.64 2.90 8.02
C PHE A 263 21.07 3.14 9.47
N GLN A 264 20.78 4.33 10.00
CA GLN A 264 20.91 4.64 11.41
C GLN A 264 19.83 3.90 12.21
N ARG A 265 20.25 3.16 13.24
CA ARG A 265 19.37 2.63 14.30
C ARG A 265 18.61 3.80 14.94
N SER A 266 17.29 3.76 14.89
CA SER A 266 16.43 4.62 15.70
C SER A 266 16.65 4.30 17.17
N LYS A 267 17.11 5.32 17.91
CA LYS A 267 17.19 5.30 19.37
C LYS A 267 15.77 5.24 19.93
N ILE A 268 15.52 4.21 20.73
CA ILE A 268 14.41 4.14 21.68
C ILE A 268 14.58 5.31 22.65
N GLN A 269 13.62 6.22 22.68
CA GLN A 269 13.56 7.28 23.66
C GLN A 269 12.60 6.84 24.77
N LEU A 270 13.20 6.31 25.83
CA LEU A 270 12.60 6.21 27.15
C LEU A 270 12.63 7.60 27.81
N GLY A 271 11.49 8.06 28.31
CA GLY A 271 11.32 9.26 29.13
C GLY A 271 9.82 9.56 29.26
N ALA A 272 9.15 9.09 30.31
CA ALA A 272 8.98 9.78 31.60
C ALA A 272 8.05 10.99 31.50
N VAL A 273 6.75 10.78 31.73
CA VAL A 273 5.90 11.30 32.83
C VAL A 273 4.64 10.43 32.89
#